data_AF-A0AAN5UIN2-F1
#
_entry.id   AF-A0AAN5UIN2-F1
#
_cell.length_a   1.000
_cell.length_b   1.000
_cell.length_c   1.000
_cell.angle_alpha   90.00
_cell.angle_beta   90.00
_cell.angle_gamma   90.00
#
_symmetry.space_group_name_H-M   'P 1'
#
loop_
_entity.id
_entity.type
_entity.pdbx_description
1 polymer ?
#
loop_
_entity_poly.entity_id
_entity_poly.type
_entity_poly.pdbx_seq_one_letter_code
_entity_poly.pdbx_strand_id
1 'polypeptide(L)'
;KIGWPSVNIMSSSDYKCVALTDYDRFPEDIDGEGDAFSLASKRTTTFMSSGMTLVESSPGRDVKDVKWRRTSPHEAPPTTGILSLYNRGDRRRWYWPCPHCGEYFQPCGDVVAGFRNIADPVLASEAAYIQCPSCSRRIMPDQKRELNGRGVWLRDGESINADGSRYGEPRRSRIASFWMEGPAAAYQTLSQLVYKLLTAEQEYEATGSEETLKTVINTDWGLPY
;
A
#
# COMPACT_ATOMS: atom_id res chain seq x y z
N LYS A 1 26.69 2.68 0.03
CA LYS A 1 26.72 4.14 -0.20
C LYS A 1 25.31 4.66 0.08
N ILE A 2 25.16 5.78 0.78
CA ILE A 2 23.87 6.45 1.05
C ILE A 2 23.98 7.86 0.47
N GLY A 3 22.94 8.37 -0.18
CA GLY A 3 22.93 9.72 -0.74
C GLY A 3 21.59 10.09 -1.35
N TRP A 4 21.36 11.40 -1.50
CA TRP A 4 20.21 11.95 -2.21
C TRP A 4 20.23 11.53 -3.69
N PRO A 5 19.07 11.19 -4.30
CA PRO A 5 18.97 10.82 -5.70
C PRO A 5 19.39 11.98 -6.62
N SER A 6 20.64 11.94 -7.05
CA SER A 6 21.21 12.82 -8.08
C SER A 6 21.94 11.97 -9.11
N VAL A 7 22.18 12.52 -10.30
CA VAL A 7 22.92 11.80 -11.35
C VAL A 7 24.27 11.31 -10.84
N ASN A 8 25.00 12.07 -10.04
CA ASN A 8 26.31 11.66 -9.51
C ASN A 8 26.25 10.44 -8.58
N ILE A 9 25.13 10.22 -7.89
CA ILE A 9 24.91 9.06 -7.03
C ILE A 9 24.42 7.85 -7.85
N MET A 10 23.59 8.12 -8.85
CA MET A 10 22.87 7.12 -9.65
C MET A 10 23.64 6.70 -10.92
N SER A 11 24.69 7.42 -11.27
CA SER A 11 25.61 7.13 -12.37
C SER A 11 27.01 6.77 -11.84
N SER A 12 27.87 6.23 -12.71
CA SER A 12 29.30 5.95 -12.46
C SER A 12 29.68 4.66 -11.71
N SER A 13 28.84 4.07 -10.86
CA SER A 13 29.21 2.83 -10.14
C SER A 13 28.16 1.73 -10.22
N ASP A 14 28.63 0.50 -10.36
CA ASP A 14 27.80 -0.69 -10.30
C ASP A 14 27.61 -1.13 -8.84
N TYR A 15 26.38 -1.45 -8.47
CA TYR A 15 26.03 -1.93 -7.13
C TYR A 15 25.23 -3.22 -7.25
N LYS A 16 25.61 -4.23 -6.48
CA LYS A 16 24.87 -5.49 -6.44
C LYS A 16 23.45 -5.29 -5.91
N CYS A 17 23.28 -4.45 -4.89
CA CYS A 17 21.99 -4.12 -4.31
C CYS A 17 21.81 -2.60 -4.25
N VAL A 18 20.67 -2.12 -4.72
CA VAL A 18 20.25 -0.71 -4.62
C VAL A 18 18.88 -0.67 -3.95
N ALA A 19 18.72 0.21 -2.97
CA ALA A 19 17.44 0.46 -2.31
C ALA A 19 17.08 1.94 -2.45
N LEU A 20 15.85 2.22 -2.91
CA LEU A 20 15.28 3.55 -3.03
C LEU A 20 14.12 3.65 -2.04
N THR A 21 14.30 4.40 -0.95
CA THR A 21 13.30 4.60 0.11
C THR A 21 12.63 5.96 -0.07
N ASP A 22 11.35 6.07 0.30
CA ASP A 22 10.53 7.27 0.07
C ASP A 22 10.52 7.72 -1.41
N TYR A 23 10.42 6.76 -2.33
CA TYR A 23 10.53 6.98 -3.78
C TYR A 23 9.64 8.11 -4.31
N ASP A 24 8.41 8.26 -3.80
CA ASP A 24 7.49 9.29 -4.28
C ASP A 24 7.94 10.70 -3.91
N ARG A 25 8.92 10.88 -3.01
CA ARG A 25 9.53 12.18 -2.70
C ARG A 25 10.62 12.59 -3.69
N PHE A 26 11.06 11.68 -4.54
CA PHE A 26 12.13 11.97 -5.50
C PHE A 26 11.60 12.84 -6.64
N PRO A 27 12.46 13.61 -7.34
CA PRO A 27 12.07 14.18 -8.62
C PRO A 27 11.61 13.08 -9.58
N GLU A 28 10.59 13.34 -10.40
CA GLU A 28 10.11 12.36 -11.38
C GLU A 28 11.16 12.05 -12.46
N ASP A 29 12.00 13.04 -12.74
CA ASP A 29 13.13 13.00 -13.64
C ASP A 29 14.38 13.46 -12.89
N ILE A 30 15.39 12.59 -12.79
CA ILE A 30 16.64 12.87 -12.10
C ILE A 30 17.59 13.60 -13.07
N ASP A 31 17.61 14.93 -12.94
CA ASP A 31 18.43 15.85 -13.75
C ASP A 31 18.32 15.66 -15.28
N GLY A 32 17.18 15.15 -15.79
CA GLY A 32 16.92 14.96 -17.22
C GLY A 32 17.28 13.57 -17.78
N GLU A 33 17.72 12.64 -16.93
CA GLU A 33 18.16 11.29 -17.30
C GLU A 33 17.06 10.22 -17.13
N GLY A 34 15.89 10.61 -16.61
CA GLY A 34 14.72 9.76 -16.39
C GLY A 34 14.51 9.35 -14.93
N ASP A 35 13.62 8.37 -14.73
CA ASP A 35 13.18 7.98 -13.39
C ASP A 35 14.26 7.24 -12.59
N ALA A 36 14.29 7.51 -11.28
CA ALA A 36 15.29 6.95 -10.38
C ALA A 36 15.33 5.41 -10.37
N PHE A 37 14.19 4.73 -10.53
CA PHE A 37 14.16 3.28 -10.57
C PHE A 37 14.87 2.71 -11.80
N SER A 38 14.64 3.30 -12.97
CA SER A 38 15.32 2.92 -14.22
C SER A 38 16.83 3.14 -14.12
N LEU A 39 17.26 4.28 -13.57
CA LEU A 39 18.69 4.58 -13.37
C LEU A 39 19.35 3.62 -12.37
N ALA A 40 18.69 3.36 -11.24
CA ALA A 40 19.14 2.40 -10.23
C ALA A 40 19.22 0.97 -10.77
N SER A 41 18.23 0.55 -11.57
CA SER A 41 18.20 -0.78 -12.20
C SER A 41 19.37 -0.99 -13.16
N LYS A 42 19.90 0.07 -13.78
CA LYS A 42 21.10 -0.06 -14.61
C LYS A 42 22.32 -0.46 -13.79
N ARG A 43 22.45 0.00 -12.54
CA ARG A 43 23.60 -0.29 -11.66
C ARG A 43 23.68 -1.75 -11.22
N THR A 44 22.56 -2.47 -11.24
CA THR A 44 22.48 -3.88 -10.85
C THR A 44 22.65 -4.84 -12.02
N THR A 45 22.64 -4.33 -13.27
CA THR A 45 22.63 -5.14 -14.51
C THR A 45 23.81 -6.11 -14.60
N THR A 46 25.03 -5.66 -14.28
CA THR A 46 26.25 -6.49 -14.39
C THR A 46 26.27 -7.65 -13.40
N PHE A 47 25.44 -7.60 -12.36
CA PHE A 47 25.30 -8.67 -11.37
C PHE A 47 24.25 -9.73 -11.73
N MET A 48 23.56 -9.57 -12.87
CA MET A 48 22.61 -10.56 -13.41
C MET A 48 21.58 -11.01 -12.36
N SER A 49 21.41 -12.32 -12.14
CA SER A 49 20.47 -12.88 -11.16
C SER A 49 20.80 -12.55 -9.71
N SER A 50 22.00 -12.05 -9.44
CA SER A 50 22.44 -11.62 -8.10
C SER A 50 22.21 -10.14 -7.84
N GLY A 51 21.81 -9.37 -8.86
CA GLY A 51 21.48 -7.95 -8.75
C GLY A 51 20.07 -7.72 -8.20
N MET A 52 19.90 -6.72 -7.33
CA MET A 52 18.59 -6.38 -6.75
C MET A 52 18.38 -4.87 -6.66
N THR A 53 17.26 -4.39 -7.20
CA THR A 53 16.79 -3.01 -7.03
C THR A 53 15.47 -3.03 -6.28
N LEU A 54 15.52 -2.56 -5.03
CA LEU A 54 14.36 -2.44 -4.14
C LEU A 54 13.85 -1.00 -4.16
N VAL A 55 12.53 -0.84 -4.19
CA VAL A 55 11.87 0.45 -4.04
C VAL A 55 10.81 0.34 -2.97
N GLU A 56 10.75 1.32 -2.09
CA GLU A 56 9.76 1.45 -1.02
C GLU A 56 9.28 2.92 -0.96
N SER A 57 7.98 3.10 -0.77
CA SER A 57 7.34 4.41 -0.60
C SER A 57 5.88 4.23 -0.21
N SER A 58 5.32 5.22 0.48
CA SER A 58 3.87 5.43 0.52
C SER A 58 3.36 6.01 -0.82
N PRO A 59 2.13 5.72 -1.26
CA PRO A 59 1.52 6.37 -2.43
C PRO A 59 1.36 7.87 -2.18
N GLY A 60 2.17 8.70 -2.83
CA GLY A 60 2.16 10.15 -2.63
C GLY A 60 1.83 10.96 -3.88
N ARG A 61 1.70 10.30 -5.04
CA ARG A 61 1.43 10.93 -6.33
C ARG A 61 -0.06 10.93 -6.66
N ASP A 62 -0.52 12.04 -7.23
CA ASP A 62 -1.92 12.24 -7.59
C ASP A 62 -2.38 11.25 -8.67
N VAL A 63 -3.66 10.88 -8.59
CA VAL A 63 -4.32 10.08 -9.62
C VAL A 63 -4.52 10.91 -10.88
N LYS A 64 -3.94 10.48 -12.01
CA LYS A 64 -3.97 11.23 -13.27
C LYS A 64 -5.30 11.17 -14.01
N ASP A 65 -6.06 10.09 -13.84
CA ASP A 65 -7.37 9.89 -14.47
C ASP A 65 -8.43 9.56 -13.44
N VAL A 66 -9.24 10.55 -13.07
CA VAL A 66 -10.34 10.42 -12.11
C VAL A 66 -11.49 9.57 -12.62
N LYS A 67 -11.60 9.36 -13.95
CA LYS A 67 -12.62 8.49 -14.55
C LYS A 67 -12.17 7.04 -14.62
N TRP A 68 -10.93 6.76 -14.23
CA TRP A 68 -10.39 5.43 -14.24
C TRP A 68 -11.25 4.46 -13.42
N ARG A 69 -11.31 3.22 -13.91
CA ARG A 69 -11.99 2.11 -13.27
C ARG A 69 -11.03 0.93 -13.26
N ARG A 70 -10.88 0.32 -12.08
CA ARG A 70 -10.05 -0.86 -11.91
C ARG A 70 -10.54 -2.00 -12.81
N THR A 71 -9.61 -2.66 -13.49
CA THR A 71 -9.89 -3.85 -14.30
C THR A 71 -9.71 -5.14 -13.50
N SER A 72 -8.91 -5.09 -12.43
CA SER A 72 -8.73 -6.19 -11.49
C SER A 72 -8.74 -5.71 -10.04
N PRO A 73 -8.99 -6.60 -9.06
CA PRO A 73 -9.02 -6.22 -7.64
C PRO A 73 -7.71 -5.66 -7.11
N HIS A 74 -6.58 -5.98 -7.75
CA HIS A 74 -5.24 -5.58 -7.30
C HIS A 74 -4.65 -4.46 -8.14
N GLU A 75 -5.36 -3.94 -9.14
CA GLU A 75 -4.86 -2.85 -9.96
C GLU A 75 -4.87 -1.52 -9.19
N ALA A 76 -3.74 -0.81 -9.21
CA ALA A 76 -3.65 0.54 -8.69
C ALA A 76 -4.10 1.56 -9.75
N PRO A 77 -4.65 2.72 -9.37
CA PRO A 77 -4.98 3.77 -10.31
C PRO A 77 -3.75 4.28 -11.07
N PRO A 78 -3.94 4.94 -12.23
CA PRO A 78 -2.84 5.50 -13.00
C PRO A 78 -2.23 6.70 -12.27
N THR A 79 -1.06 6.50 -11.68
CA THR A 79 -0.22 7.54 -11.08
C THR A 79 1.20 7.48 -11.66
N THR A 80 2.05 8.46 -11.31
CA THR A 80 3.51 8.29 -11.34
C THR A 80 4.00 7.65 -10.03
N GLY A 81 5.31 7.53 -9.86
CA GLY A 81 5.86 7.05 -8.58
C GLY A 81 5.66 5.55 -8.35
N ILE A 82 5.50 5.18 -7.07
CA ILE A 82 5.52 3.81 -6.58
C ILE A 82 4.37 2.98 -7.10
N LEU A 83 3.16 3.55 -7.22
CA LEU A 83 2.00 2.82 -7.74
C LEU A 83 2.13 2.52 -9.24
N SER A 84 2.85 3.37 -9.99
CA SER A 84 3.23 3.08 -11.37
C SER A 84 4.17 1.86 -11.46
N LEU A 85 5.18 1.80 -10.58
CA LEU A 85 6.07 0.65 -10.47
C LEU A 85 5.35 -0.60 -10.00
N TYR A 86 4.42 -0.47 -9.05
CA TYR A 86 3.57 -1.55 -8.57
C TYR A 86 2.77 -2.16 -9.72
N ASN A 87 2.18 -1.32 -10.59
CA ASN A 87 1.41 -1.77 -11.74
C ASN A 87 2.25 -2.48 -12.82
N ARG A 88 3.55 -2.19 -12.90
CA ARG A 88 4.51 -2.93 -13.75
C ARG A 88 4.82 -4.34 -13.21
N GLY A 89 4.63 -4.56 -11.91
CA GLY A 89 4.86 -5.84 -11.25
C GLY A 89 3.71 -6.82 -11.32
N ASP A 90 3.75 -7.83 -10.44
CA ASP A 90 2.73 -8.86 -10.27
C ASP A 90 1.60 -8.50 -9.27
N ARG A 91 1.66 -7.28 -8.72
CA ARG A 91 0.56 -6.61 -8.01
C ARG A 91 0.03 -7.42 -6.83
N ARG A 92 0.88 -7.66 -5.83
CA ARG A 92 0.51 -8.45 -4.65
C ARG A 92 -0.20 -7.60 -3.60
N ARG A 93 -1.31 -8.11 -3.11
CA ARG A 93 -2.09 -7.53 -2.01
C ARG A 93 -2.09 -8.48 -0.81
N TRP A 94 -2.20 -7.91 0.39
CA TRP A 94 -2.18 -8.65 1.64
C TRP A 94 -3.58 -9.10 2.04
N TYR A 95 -3.72 -10.36 2.43
CA TYR A 95 -4.99 -10.95 2.84
C TYR A 95 -4.88 -11.59 4.22
N TRP A 96 -5.92 -11.43 5.03
CA TRP A 96 -6.09 -12.13 6.31
C TRP A 96 -7.10 -13.27 6.20
N PRO A 97 -6.85 -14.44 6.80
CA PRO A 97 -7.88 -15.44 7.01
C PRO A 97 -8.82 -14.98 8.12
N CYS A 98 -10.12 -14.91 7.85
CA CYS A 98 -11.10 -14.59 8.88
C CYS A 98 -11.03 -15.64 10.02
N PRO A 99 -10.93 -15.23 11.29
CA PRO A 99 -10.86 -16.18 12.41
C PRO A 99 -12.19 -16.91 12.64
N HIS A 100 -13.28 -16.46 12.00
CA HIS A 100 -14.61 -17.03 12.19
C HIS A 100 -15.02 -18.00 11.09
N CYS A 101 -14.77 -17.67 9.82
CA CYS A 101 -15.20 -18.48 8.68
C CYS A 101 -14.04 -18.99 7.79
N GLY A 102 -12.79 -18.61 8.09
CA GLY A 102 -11.63 -19.01 7.29
C GLY A 102 -11.44 -18.27 5.98
N GLU A 103 -12.50 -17.67 5.43
CA GLU A 103 -12.43 -16.87 4.19
C GLU A 103 -11.40 -15.75 4.27
N TYR A 104 -10.65 -15.59 3.18
CA TYR A 104 -9.59 -14.59 3.09
C TYR A 104 -10.14 -13.27 2.55
N PHE A 105 -9.71 -12.17 3.15
CA PHE A 105 -10.09 -10.82 2.71
C PHE A 105 -8.95 -9.84 2.91
N GLN A 106 -9.00 -8.71 2.19
CA GLN A 106 -8.02 -7.63 2.37
C GLN A 106 -8.41 -6.79 3.58
N PRO A 107 -7.50 -6.56 4.55
CA PRO A 107 -7.71 -5.62 5.63
C PRO A 107 -7.51 -4.18 5.11
N CYS A 108 -8.47 -3.70 4.32
CA CYS A 108 -8.50 -2.37 3.72
C CYS A 108 -9.51 -1.45 4.42
N GLY A 109 -9.57 -0.18 4.00
CA GLY A 109 -10.55 0.79 4.50
C GLY A 109 -12.01 0.31 4.43
N ASP A 110 -12.38 -0.41 3.37
CA ASP A 110 -13.76 -0.84 3.10
C ASP A 110 -14.33 -1.80 4.16
N VAL A 111 -13.46 -2.50 4.90
CA VAL A 111 -13.86 -3.45 5.95
C VAL A 111 -13.75 -2.87 7.35
N VAL A 112 -13.36 -1.59 7.51
CA VAL A 112 -13.36 -0.91 8.80
C VAL A 112 -14.77 -0.39 9.11
N ALA A 113 -15.33 -0.77 10.25
CA ALA A 113 -16.70 -0.47 10.63
C ALA A 113 -16.82 0.00 12.09
N GLY A 114 -18.02 0.42 12.49
CA GLY A 114 -18.36 0.74 13.88
C GLY A 114 -18.13 2.18 14.32
N PHE A 115 -17.48 3.01 13.51
CA PHE A 115 -17.06 4.36 13.92
C PHE A 115 -17.91 5.51 13.33
N ARG A 116 -18.53 5.32 12.15
CA ARG A 116 -19.17 6.41 11.37
C ARG A 116 -20.36 7.11 12.04
N ASN A 117 -21.02 6.47 13.02
CA ASN A 117 -22.23 7.01 13.68
C ASN A 117 -21.95 7.61 15.07
N ILE A 118 -20.69 7.90 15.39
CA ILE A 118 -20.27 8.43 16.69
C ILE A 118 -19.63 9.79 16.45
N ALA A 119 -20.18 10.84 17.06
CA ALA A 119 -19.77 12.23 16.81
C ALA A 119 -18.38 12.56 17.40
N ASP A 120 -18.06 11.99 18.56
CA ASP A 120 -16.78 12.18 19.21
C ASP A 120 -15.70 11.29 18.56
N PRO A 121 -14.62 11.86 17.99
CA PRO A 121 -13.59 11.08 17.29
C PRO A 121 -12.87 10.07 18.17
N VAL A 122 -12.72 10.34 19.47
CA VAL A 122 -12.06 9.42 20.41
C VAL A 122 -12.94 8.19 20.58
N LEU A 123 -14.20 8.38 20.96
CA LEU A 123 -15.18 7.29 21.13
C LEU A 123 -15.40 6.51 19.82
N ALA A 124 -15.45 7.21 18.69
CA ALA A 124 -15.58 6.60 17.36
C ALA A 124 -14.39 5.68 17.05
N SER A 125 -13.18 6.15 17.36
CA SER A 125 -11.96 5.38 17.11
C SER A 125 -11.83 4.14 17.99
N GLU A 126 -12.27 4.21 19.25
CA GLU A 126 -12.27 3.09 20.19
C GLU A 126 -13.32 2.03 19.81
N ALA A 127 -14.43 2.46 19.20
CA ALA A 127 -15.49 1.57 18.72
C ALA A 127 -15.15 0.86 17.39
N ALA A 128 -14.09 1.27 16.70
CA ALA A 128 -13.75 0.74 15.39
C ALA A 128 -13.33 -0.75 15.44
N TYR A 129 -13.80 -1.53 14.47
CA TYR A 129 -13.44 -2.94 14.29
C TYR A 129 -13.34 -3.28 12.81
N ILE A 130 -12.76 -4.45 12.51
CA ILE A 130 -12.75 -5.01 11.16
C ILE A 130 -13.97 -5.92 11.00
N GLN A 131 -14.80 -5.67 9.99
CA GLN A 131 -15.94 -6.51 9.64
C GLN A 131 -15.57 -7.46 8.51
N CYS A 132 -15.69 -8.77 8.75
CA CYS A 132 -15.46 -9.74 7.68
C CYS A 132 -16.50 -9.56 6.56
N PRO A 133 -16.09 -9.40 5.29
CA PRO A 133 -17.04 -9.23 4.19
C PRO A 133 -17.85 -10.50 3.90
N SER A 134 -17.34 -11.68 4.26
CA SER A 134 -18.00 -12.97 3.97
C SER A 134 -19.02 -13.39 5.03
N CYS A 135 -18.73 -13.17 6.32
CA CYS A 135 -19.59 -13.62 7.42
C CYS A 135 -20.12 -12.50 8.33
N SER A 136 -19.77 -11.24 8.04
CA SER A 136 -20.17 -10.03 8.77
C SER A 136 -19.80 -9.97 10.26
N ARG A 137 -19.07 -10.98 10.77
CA ARG A 137 -18.60 -11.00 12.15
C ARG A 137 -17.48 -9.98 12.37
N ARG A 138 -17.43 -9.49 13.60
CA ARG A 138 -16.47 -8.49 14.06
C ARG A 138 -15.15 -9.16 14.41
N ILE A 139 -14.06 -8.53 13.98
CA ILE A 139 -12.69 -8.88 14.28
C ILE A 139 -12.12 -7.68 15.03
N MET A 140 -11.73 -7.92 16.28
CA MET A 140 -11.31 -6.86 17.18
C MET A 140 -9.84 -6.46 16.93
N PRO A 141 -9.44 -5.20 17.21
CA PRO A 141 -8.09 -4.71 16.91
C PRO A 141 -6.94 -5.48 17.59
N ASP A 142 -7.19 -6.11 18.73
CA ASP A 142 -6.24 -6.95 19.47
C ASP A 142 -5.85 -8.23 18.69
N GLN A 143 -6.74 -8.73 17.83
CA GLN A 143 -6.49 -9.90 16.97
C GLN A 143 -5.52 -9.59 15.80
N LYS A 144 -5.22 -8.31 15.54
CA LYS A 144 -4.39 -7.86 14.41
C LYS A 144 -3.05 -8.58 14.33
N ARG A 145 -2.35 -8.75 15.47
CA ARG A 145 -1.02 -9.36 15.49
C ARG A 145 -1.07 -10.83 15.03
N GLU A 146 -2.07 -11.57 15.49
CA GLU A 146 -2.28 -12.96 15.09
C GLU A 146 -2.62 -13.04 13.59
N LEU A 147 -3.53 -12.20 13.12
CA LEU A 147 -3.97 -12.19 11.72
C LEU A 147 -2.84 -11.78 10.76
N ASN A 148 -1.99 -10.83 11.15
CA ASN A 148 -0.76 -10.52 10.42
C ASN A 148 0.22 -11.70 10.41
N GLY A 149 0.30 -12.50 11.47
CA GLY A 149 1.12 -13.72 11.46
C GLY A 149 0.61 -14.80 10.51
N ARG A 150 -0.70 -14.78 10.19
CA ARG A 150 -1.38 -15.75 9.31
C ARG A 150 -1.69 -15.20 7.92
N GLY A 151 -1.35 -13.93 7.66
CA GLY A 151 -1.68 -13.27 6.42
C GLY A 151 -0.87 -13.80 5.23
N VAL A 152 -1.41 -13.61 4.04
CA VAL A 152 -0.82 -14.12 2.80
C VAL A 152 -0.81 -13.04 1.72
N TRP A 153 0.28 -13.00 0.94
CA TRP A 153 0.35 -12.20 -0.27
C TRP A 153 -0.28 -12.98 -1.43
N LEU A 154 -1.28 -12.39 -2.08
CA LEU A 154 -1.88 -12.91 -3.31
C LEU A 154 -1.52 -12.03 -4.48
N ARG A 155 -1.12 -12.63 -5.60
CA ARG A 155 -0.89 -11.92 -6.86
C ARG A 155 -2.20 -11.51 -7.50
N ASP A 156 -2.14 -10.52 -8.39
CA ASP A 156 -3.29 -10.21 -9.25
C ASP A 156 -3.69 -11.43 -10.09
N GLY A 157 -4.99 -11.73 -10.19
CA GLY A 157 -5.52 -12.94 -10.82
C GLY A 157 -5.44 -14.23 -9.98
N GLU A 158 -4.86 -14.17 -8.77
CA GLU A 158 -4.84 -15.28 -7.80
C GLU A 158 -5.96 -15.11 -6.77
N SER A 159 -6.52 -16.22 -6.30
CA SER A 159 -7.50 -16.29 -5.22
C SER A 159 -7.14 -17.42 -4.28
N ILE A 160 -7.74 -17.42 -3.09
CA ILE A 160 -7.48 -18.41 -2.05
C ILE A 160 -8.78 -18.80 -1.35
N ASN A 161 -8.98 -20.10 -1.15
CA ASN A 161 -10.13 -20.66 -0.45
C ASN A 161 -9.91 -20.65 1.07
N ALA A 162 -10.96 -20.85 1.85
CA ALA A 162 -10.89 -20.96 3.31
C ALA A 162 -9.98 -22.08 3.82
N ASP A 163 -9.72 -23.12 3.03
CA ASP A 163 -8.79 -24.22 3.35
C ASP A 163 -7.31 -23.87 3.05
N GLY A 164 -7.05 -22.67 2.51
CA GLY A 164 -5.73 -22.19 2.13
C GLY A 164 -5.27 -22.60 0.72
N SER A 165 -6.09 -23.35 -0.03
CA SER A 165 -5.79 -23.71 -1.42
C SER A 165 -5.88 -22.48 -2.33
N ARG A 166 -4.86 -22.27 -3.15
CA ARG A 166 -4.76 -21.14 -4.08
C ARG A 166 -5.20 -21.56 -5.48
N TYR A 167 -5.89 -20.67 -6.20
CA TYR A 167 -6.38 -20.91 -7.56
C TYR A 167 -6.38 -19.62 -8.38
N GLY A 168 -6.69 -19.72 -9.67
CA GLY A 168 -6.69 -18.61 -10.63
C GLY A 168 -5.47 -18.60 -11.53
N GLU A 169 -5.30 -17.50 -12.26
CA GLU A 169 -4.18 -17.29 -13.20
C GLU A 169 -3.34 -16.09 -12.74
N PRO A 170 -2.30 -16.33 -11.92
CA PRO A 170 -1.51 -15.25 -11.35
C PRO A 170 -0.78 -14.44 -12.44
N ARG A 171 -0.86 -13.11 -12.34
CA ARG A 171 -0.12 -12.18 -13.19
C ARG A 171 1.37 -12.51 -13.16
N ARG A 172 1.95 -12.66 -14.35
CA ARG A 172 3.38 -12.88 -14.53
C ARG A 172 4.09 -11.55 -14.78
N SER A 173 5.10 -11.26 -13.97
CA SER A 173 6.00 -10.12 -14.18
C SER A 173 7.42 -10.48 -13.73
N ARG A 174 8.39 -9.71 -14.19
CA ARG A 174 9.78 -9.75 -13.70
C ARG A 174 9.95 -8.98 -12.39
N ILE A 175 8.99 -8.14 -12.02
CA ILE A 175 8.99 -7.35 -10.79
C ILE A 175 7.99 -7.98 -9.83
N ALA A 176 8.45 -8.33 -8.63
CA ALA A 176 7.56 -8.62 -7.51
C ALA A 176 7.15 -7.29 -6.87
N SER A 177 5.86 -6.96 -6.91
CA SER A 177 5.35 -5.71 -6.32
C SER A 177 4.32 -6.01 -5.25
N PHE A 178 4.31 -5.19 -4.19
CA PHE A 178 3.53 -5.42 -2.98
C PHE A 178 2.86 -4.12 -2.55
N TRP A 179 1.60 -4.22 -2.12
CA TRP A 179 0.86 -3.09 -1.58
C TRP A 179 -0.02 -3.55 -0.41
N MET A 180 0.18 -2.92 0.74
CA MET A 180 -0.56 -3.19 1.97
C MET A 180 -1.09 -1.86 2.53
N GLU A 181 -2.36 -1.87 2.95
CA GLU A 181 -3.01 -0.70 3.54
C GLU A 181 -2.84 -0.64 5.07
N GLY A 182 -3.17 0.53 5.62
CA GLY A 182 -3.04 0.88 7.03
C GLY A 182 -3.54 -0.16 8.03
N PRO A 183 -4.74 -0.77 7.87
CA PRO A 183 -5.27 -1.69 8.89
C PRO A 183 -4.33 -2.87 9.21
N ALA A 184 -3.51 -3.31 8.25
CA ALA A 184 -2.48 -4.33 8.45
C ALA A 184 -1.11 -3.80 8.91
N ALA A 185 -0.84 -2.49 8.85
CA ALA A 185 0.46 -1.90 9.17
C ALA A 185 0.88 -2.15 10.63
N ALA A 186 2.08 -2.71 10.86
CA ALA A 186 2.49 -3.18 12.18
C ALA A 186 2.51 -2.11 13.28
N TYR A 187 2.89 -0.87 12.93
CA TYR A 187 3.11 0.23 13.88
C TYR A 187 1.92 1.20 14.00
N GLN A 188 0.74 0.81 13.50
CA GLN A 188 -0.46 1.62 13.61
C GLN A 188 -1.61 0.81 14.21
N THR A 189 -2.28 1.36 15.21
CA THR A 189 -3.51 0.76 15.73
C THR A 189 -4.71 1.17 14.87
N LEU A 190 -5.76 0.36 14.88
CA LEU A 190 -6.99 0.70 14.16
C LEU A 190 -7.64 1.97 14.70
N SER A 191 -7.59 2.16 16.03
CA SER A 191 -8.06 3.41 16.67
C SER A 191 -7.26 4.61 16.19
N GLN A 192 -5.92 4.53 16.11
CA GLN A 192 -5.12 5.64 15.56
C GLN A 192 -5.49 5.99 14.12
N LEU A 193 -5.69 4.98 13.26
CA LEU A 193 -6.10 5.19 11.86
C LEU A 193 -7.44 5.93 11.77
N VAL A 194 -8.44 5.46 12.51
CA VAL A 194 -9.78 6.02 12.50
C VAL A 194 -9.80 7.42 13.11
N TYR A 195 -9.10 7.63 14.24
CA TYR A 195 -9.02 8.94 14.89
C TYR A 195 -8.43 10.00 13.96
N LYS A 196 -7.31 9.67 13.29
CA LYS A 196 -6.67 10.57 12.32
C LYS A 196 -7.57 10.87 11.14
N LEU A 197 -8.26 9.85 10.60
CA LEU A 197 -9.21 10.03 9.50
C LEU A 197 -10.32 11.01 9.89
N LEU A 198 -10.99 10.77 11.03
CA LEU A 198 -12.10 11.60 11.49
C LEU A 198 -11.68 13.03 11.79
N THR A 199 -10.50 13.21 12.41
CA THR A 199 -9.96 14.56 12.68
C THR A 199 -9.65 15.30 11.39
N ALA A 200 -9.09 14.60 10.39
CA ALA A 200 -8.79 15.18 9.08
C ALA A 200 -10.06 15.51 8.28
N GLU A 201 -11.10 14.67 8.36
CA GLU A 201 -12.42 14.94 7.78
C GLU A 201 -13.06 16.19 8.43
N GLN A 202 -13.00 16.32 9.76
CA GLN A 202 -13.49 17.50 10.49
C GLN A 202 -12.74 18.79 10.13
N GLU A 203 -11.41 18.72 9.97
CA GLU A 203 -10.61 19.87 9.54
C GLU A 203 -10.98 20.29 8.11
N TYR A 204 -11.16 19.32 7.21
CA TYR A 204 -11.62 19.58 5.85
C TYR A 204 -13.00 20.25 5.85
N GLU A 205 -13.96 19.75 6.62
CA GLU A 205 -15.30 20.35 6.73
C GLU A 205 -15.25 21.79 7.29
N ALA A 206 -14.35 22.08 8.23
CA ALA A 206 -14.24 23.39 8.85
C ALA A 206 -13.49 24.42 7.99
N THR A 207 -12.52 23.98 7.19
CA THR A 207 -11.57 24.89 6.51
C THR A 207 -11.61 24.82 4.98
N GLY A 208 -12.12 23.74 4.41
CA GLY A 208 -12.03 23.40 2.99
C GLY A 208 -10.64 22.94 2.53
N SER A 209 -9.68 22.77 3.45
CA SER A 209 -8.31 22.35 3.14
C SER A 209 -8.19 20.82 3.10
N GLU A 210 -7.66 20.28 1.99
CA GLU A 210 -7.49 18.84 1.79
C GLU A 210 -6.12 18.31 2.24
N GLU A 211 -5.19 19.17 2.65
CA GLU A 211 -3.79 18.81 2.91
C GLU A 211 -3.62 17.74 4.00
N THR A 212 -4.32 17.89 5.13
CA THR A 212 -4.29 16.92 6.24
C THR A 212 -4.92 15.61 5.80
N LEU A 213 -6.06 15.67 5.12
CA LEU A 213 -6.78 14.48 4.64
C LEU A 213 -5.94 13.70 3.64
N LYS A 214 -5.35 14.39 2.65
CA LYS A 214 -4.41 13.83 1.68
C LYS A 214 -3.24 13.14 2.37
N THR A 215 -2.66 13.77 3.38
CA THR A 215 -1.56 13.19 4.15
C THR A 215 -1.99 11.90 4.83
N VAL A 216 -3.11 11.91 5.56
CA VAL A 216 -3.64 10.74 6.26
C VAL A 216 -3.94 9.59 5.28
N ILE A 217 -4.60 9.86 4.15
CA ILE A 217 -4.92 8.85 3.13
C ILE A 217 -3.64 8.23 2.55
N ASN A 218 -2.66 9.05 2.19
CA ASN A 218 -1.42 8.61 1.57
C ASN A 218 -0.52 7.82 2.53
N THR A 219 -0.27 8.33 3.73
CA THR A 219 0.76 7.77 4.63
C THR A 219 0.21 6.79 5.66
N ASP A 220 -1.00 7.02 6.17
CA ASP A 220 -1.58 6.15 7.20
C ASP A 220 -2.43 5.04 6.57
N TRP A 221 -3.35 5.39 5.67
CA TRP A 221 -4.18 4.40 4.99
C TRP A 221 -3.44 3.68 3.85
N GLY A 222 -2.35 4.27 3.36
CA GLY A 222 -1.55 3.70 2.28
C GLY A 222 -2.31 3.68 0.95
N LEU A 223 -3.17 4.68 0.72
CA LEU A 223 -4.00 4.80 -0.48
C LEU A 223 -3.59 6.03 -1.28
N PRO A 224 -3.71 6.02 -2.62
CA PRO A 224 -3.59 7.24 -3.40
C PRO A 224 -4.78 8.17 -3.13
N TYR A 225 -4.53 9.47 -3.08
CA TYR A 225 -5.52 10.54 -2.97
C TYR A 225 -5.94 11.07 -4.35
#